data_AF-A0A6J6WC55-F1
#
_entry.id   AF-A0A6J6WC55-F1
#
_cell.length_a   1.000
_cell.length_b   1.000
_cell.length_c   1.000
_cell.angle_alpha   90.00
_cell.angle_beta   90.00
_cell.angle_gamma   90.00
#
_symmetry.space_group_name_H-M   'P 1'
#
loop_
_entity.id
_entity.type
_entity.pdbx_description
1 polymer ?
#
loop_
_entity_poly.entity_id
_entity_poly.type
_entity_poly.pdbx_seq_one_letter_code
_entity_poly.pdbx_strand_id
1 'polypeptide(L)'
;MIKTIEARGYEGFGDSIETEVVTTPLDWKNQGMEMGAPFASAHTFFQTGPFRPRNMAQGIENVVFAGSGTQPGVGVPMVLISGRLAAERIVGPVK
;
A
#
# COMPACT_ATOMS: atom_id res chain seq x y z
N MET A 1 18.06 15.30 2.40
CA MET A 1 17.85 14.50 3.62
C MET A 1 19.03 14.65 4.60
N ILE A 2 20.25 14.29 4.20
CA ILE A 2 21.47 14.37 5.04
C ILE A 2 21.61 15.73 5.72
N LYS A 3 21.67 16.83 4.95
CA LYS A 3 21.74 18.20 5.50
C LYS A 3 20.64 18.53 6.51
N THR A 4 19.42 18.01 6.31
CA THR A 4 18.29 18.22 7.22
C THR A 4 18.47 17.46 8.53
N ILE A 5 19.03 16.26 8.47
CA ILE A 5 19.31 15.42 9.63
C ILE A 5 20.45 16.02 10.46
N GLU A 6 21.52 16.48 9.80
CA GLU A 6 22.64 17.17 10.46
C GLU A 6 22.19 18.48 11.11
N ALA A 7 21.39 19.29 10.42
CA ALA A 7 20.80 20.50 10.98
C ALA A 7 19.86 20.24 12.18
N ARG A 8 19.45 18.99 12.41
CA ARG A 8 18.64 18.55 13.57
C ARG A 8 19.48 17.92 14.68
N GLY A 9 20.81 18.00 14.62
CA GLY A 9 21.72 17.59 15.68
C GLY A 9 22.36 16.21 15.50
N TYR A 10 22.14 15.54 14.37
CA TYR A 10 22.88 14.33 14.02
C TYR A 10 24.18 14.69 13.30
N GLU A 11 25.11 15.33 14.01
CA GLU A 11 26.39 15.77 13.45
C GLU A 11 27.23 14.57 12.95
N GLY A 12 27.90 14.74 11.81
CA GLY A 12 28.71 13.69 11.17
C GLY A 12 27.90 12.56 10.54
N PHE A 13 26.57 12.70 10.44
CA PHE A 13 25.71 11.66 9.85
C PHE A 13 26.11 11.34 8.41
N GLY A 14 26.38 12.35 7.57
CA GLY A 14 26.79 12.13 6.18
C GLY A 14 28.12 11.38 6.07
N ASP A 15 29.09 11.74 6.90
CA ASP A 15 30.43 11.13 6.92
C ASP A 15 30.42 9.69 7.43
N SER A 16 29.37 9.30 8.16
CA SER A 16 29.22 7.96 8.75
C SER A 16 28.49 6.97 7.84
N ILE A 17 28.10 7.37 6.62
CA ILE A 17 27.38 6.49 5.67
C ILE A 17 28.37 5.53 5.00
N GLU A 18 28.25 4.24 5.28
CA GLU A 18 29.05 3.18 4.60
C GLU A 18 28.37 2.64 3.34
N THR A 19 27.03 2.68 3.31
CA THR A 19 26.23 2.18 2.19
C THR A 19 24.94 2.98 2.05
N GLU A 20 24.51 3.17 0.82
CA GLU A 20 23.27 3.89 0.50
C GLU A 20 22.46 3.09 -0.52
N VAL A 21 21.16 2.93 -0.25
CA VAL A 21 20.18 2.42 -1.21
C VAL A 21 19.04 3.42 -1.28
N VAL A 22 18.75 3.90 -2.49
CA VAL A 22 17.66 4.83 -2.75
C VAL A 22 16.59 4.11 -3.56
N THR A 23 15.37 4.07 -3.02
CA THR A 23 14.19 3.61 -3.73
C THR A 23 13.34 4.81 -4.10
N THR A 24 13.04 4.95 -5.38
CA THR A 24 12.23 6.02 -5.94
C THR A 24 10.85 5.51 -6.36
N PRO A 25 9.90 6.41 -6.66
CA PRO A 25 8.62 6.01 -7.26
C PRO A 25 8.77 5.23 -8.57
N LEU A 26 9.82 5.47 -9.35
CA LEU A 26 10.07 4.71 -10.57
C LEU A 26 10.43 3.26 -10.25
N ASP A 27 11.20 3.02 -9.18
CA ASP A 27 11.56 1.67 -8.75
C ASP A 27 10.33 0.88 -8.30
N TRP A 28 9.43 1.51 -7.54
CA TRP A 28 8.14 0.91 -7.19
C TRP A 28 7.27 0.63 -8.42
N LYS A 29 7.23 1.55 -9.38
CA LYS A 29 6.52 1.33 -10.65
C LYS A 29 7.08 0.14 -11.42
N ASN A 30 8.41 0.01 -11.48
CA ASN A 30 9.09 -1.12 -12.12
C ASN A 30 8.83 -2.45 -11.38
N GLN A 31 8.47 -2.41 -10.10
CA GLN A 31 8.01 -3.56 -9.31
C GLN A 31 6.51 -3.85 -9.45
N GLY A 32 5.80 -3.15 -10.35
CA GLY A 32 4.37 -3.36 -10.60
C GLY A 32 3.44 -2.58 -9.66
N MET A 33 3.96 -1.63 -8.87
CA MET A 33 3.12 -0.73 -8.09
C MET A 33 2.64 0.41 -8.98
N GLU A 34 1.35 0.44 -9.28
CA GLU A 34 0.77 1.44 -10.20
C GLU A 34 1.14 2.86 -9.79
N MET A 35 1.60 3.66 -10.77
CA MET A 35 2.08 5.03 -10.57
C MET A 35 3.21 5.19 -9.52
N GLY A 36 3.89 4.10 -9.15
CA GLY A 36 4.90 4.12 -8.10
C GLY A 36 4.30 4.35 -6.70
N ALA A 37 3.03 3.98 -6.49
CA ALA A 37 2.33 4.18 -5.23
C ALA A 37 2.40 2.91 -4.35
N PRO A 38 3.35 2.81 -3.41
CA PRO A 38 3.46 1.62 -2.54
C PRO A 38 2.27 1.47 -1.59
N PHE A 39 1.47 2.52 -1.44
CA PHE A 39 0.29 2.55 -0.58
C PHE A 39 -1.04 2.57 -1.35
N ALA A 40 -1.04 2.17 -2.64
CA ALA A 40 -2.22 2.19 -3.49
C ALA A 40 -2.91 3.57 -3.52
N SER A 41 -4.24 3.62 -3.62
CA SER A 41 -5.00 4.87 -3.69
C SER A 41 -4.79 5.75 -2.45
N ALA A 42 -4.67 7.06 -2.67
CA ALA A 42 -4.44 8.02 -1.61
C ALA A 42 -5.67 8.18 -0.69
N HIS A 43 -5.46 8.86 0.44
CA HIS A 43 -6.50 9.09 1.45
C HIS A 43 -7.28 10.38 1.17
N THR A 44 -7.67 10.57 -0.09
CA THR A 44 -8.56 11.65 -0.48
C THR A 44 -10.01 11.21 -0.32
N PHE A 45 -10.94 12.16 -0.18
CA PHE A 45 -12.36 11.87 0.01
C PHE A 45 -12.91 10.88 -1.03
N PHE A 46 -12.56 11.06 -2.31
CA PHE A 46 -13.02 10.23 -3.42
C PHE A 46 -12.25 8.90 -3.60
N GLN A 47 -11.22 8.63 -2.81
CA GLN A 47 -10.40 7.41 -2.92
C GLN A 47 -10.44 6.55 -1.64
N THR A 48 -11.25 6.96 -0.66
CA THR A 48 -11.38 6.29 0.63
C THR A 48 -12.78 5.75 0.88
N GLY A 49 -12.91 4.89 1.89
CA GLY A 49 -14.17 4.34 2.36
C GLY A 49 -15.05 3.76 1.24
N PRO A 50 -16.29 4.27 1.05
CA PRO A 50 -17.22 3.73 0.05
C PRO A 50 -16.77 3.97 -1.40
N PHE A 51 -15.89 4.95 -1.65
CA PHE A 51 -15.40 5.29 -2.99
C PHE A 51 -14.15 4.50 -3.38
N ARG A 52 -13.55 3.75 -2.44
CA ARG A 52 -12.45 2.83 -2.76
C ARG A 52 -12.98 1.68 -3.62
N PRO A 53 -12.20 1.17 -4.60
CA PRO A 53 -12.60 0.02 -5.39
C PRO A 53 -13.08 -1.15 -4.53
N ARG A 54 -14.19 -1.76 -4.94
CA ARG A 54 -14.79 -2.89 -4.23
C ARG A 54 -13.93 -4.14 -4.41
N ASN A 55 -14.09 -5.08 -3.49
CA ASN A 55 -13.38 -6.36 -3.50
C ASN A 55 -14.05 -7.40 -4.42
N MET A 56 -15.15 -7.08 -5.09
CA MET A 56 -15.75 -7.90 -6.15
C MET A 56 -15.42 -7.31 -7.51
N ALA A 57 -15.06 -8.17 -8.46
CA ALA A 57 -14.93 -7.76 -9.85
C ALA A 57 -16.31 -7.36 -10.42
N GLN A 58 -16.35 -6.21 -11.10
CA GLN A 58 -17.59 -5.75 -11.71
C GLN A 58 -18.00 -6.67 -12.85
N GLY A 59 -19.23 -7.20 -12.78
CA GLY A 59 -19.78 -8.09 -13.82
C GLY A 59 -19.26 -9.52 -13.80
N ILE A 60 -18.46 -9.92 -12.80
CA ILE A 60 -17.93 -11.29 -12.66
C ILE A 60 -18.21 -11.79 -11.25
N GLU A 61 -19.06 -12.80 -11.13
CA GLU A 61 -19.58 -13.27 -9.83
C GLU A 61 -18.56 -14.07 -9.00
N ASN A 62 -17.58 -14.70 -9.66
CA ASN A 62 -16.63 -15.63 -9.05
C ASN A 62 -15.20 -15.09 -8.95
N VAL A 63 -15.01 -13.77 -9.06
CA VAL A 63 -13.69 -13.13 -8.92
C VAL A 63 -13.71 -12.09 -7.80
N VAL A 64 -12.80 -12.28 -6.84
CA VAL A 64 -12.67 -11.45 -5.65
C VAL A 64 -11.25 -10.90 -5.57
N PHE A 65 -11.12 -9.58 -5.40
CA PHE A 65 -9.84 -8.92 -5.17
C PHE A 65 -9.50 -8.91 -3.68
N ALA A 66 -8.23 -9.14 -3.36
CA ALA A 66 -7.66 -9.01 -2.03
C ALA A 66 -6.43 -8.11 -2.07
N GLY A 67 -6.21 -7.35 -1.00
CA GLY A 67 -5.00 -6.54 -0.82
C GLY A 67 -5.27 -5.05 -0.68
N SER A 68 -4.24 -4.24 -0.88
CA SER A 68 -4.27 -2.80 -0.58
C SER A 68 -5.03 -1.97 -1.62
N GLY A 69 -5.18 -2.45 -2.85
CA GLY A 69 -5.86 -1.72 -3.95
C GLY A 69 -7.39 -1.67 -3.84
N THR A 70 -7.96 -2.42 -2.90
CA THR A 70 -9.41 -2.60 -2.76
C THR A 70 -9.85 -2.32 -1.32
N GLN A 71 -11.14 -2.41 -1.05
CA GLN A 71 -11.66 -2.33 0.30
C GLN A 71 -11.05 -3.44 1.19
N PRO A 72 -10.71 -3.13 2.45
CA PRO A 72 -11.06 -1.91 3.18
C PRO A 72 -10.01 -0.79 3.09
N GLY A 73 -8.80 -1.04 2.62
CA GLY A 73 -7.76 -0.01 2.63
C GLY A 73 -6.33 -0.52 2.46
N VAL A 74 -5.40 0.41 2.59
CA VAL A 74 -3.96 0.15 2.63
C VAL A 74 -3.45 -0.02 4.06
N GLY A 75 -2.29 -0.67 4.21
CA GLY A 75 -1.60 -0.91 5.47
C GLY A 75 -1.74 -2.37 5.88
N VAL A 76 -0.76 -2.89 6.63
CA VAL A 76 -0.72 -4.32 7.00
C VAL A 76 -2.04 -4.81 7.60
N PRO A 77 -2.66 -4.11 8.58
CA PRO A 77 -3.94 -4.56 9.13
C PRO A 77 -5.07 -4.61 8.10
N MET A 78 -5.14 -3.60 7.22
CA MET A 78 -6.22 -3.49 6.22
C MET A 78 -6.08 -4.52 5.11
N VAL A 79 -4.84 -4.84 4.70
CA VAL A 79 -4.53 -5.90 3.73
C VAL A 79 -4.93 -7.27 4.28
N LEU A 80 -4.65 -7.55 5.55
CA LEU A 80 -5.05 -8.80 6.19
C LEU A 80 -6.58 -8.94 6.27
N ILE A 81 -7.28 -7.86 6.64
CA ILE A 81 -8.75 -7.84 6.64
C ILE A 81 -9.29 -8.02 5.22
N SER A 82 -8.70 -7.38 4.22
CA SER A 82 -9.06 -7.57 2.81
C SER A 82 -8.97 -9.04 2.39
N GLY A 83 -7.85 -9.71 2.75
CA GLY A 83 -7.65 -11.14 2.50
C GLY A 83 -8.69 -12.03 3.17
N ARG A 84 -9.00 -11.77 4.45
CA ARG A 84 -10.07 -12.49 5.16
C ARG A 84 -11.42 -12.32 4.45
N LEU A 85 -11.81 -11.09 4.16
CA LEU A 85 -13.07 -10.78 3.47
C LEU A 85 -13.14 -11.39 2.06
N ALA A 86 -11.99 -11.58 1.40
CA ALA A 86 -11.94 -12.27 0.12
C ALA A 86 -12.13 -13.78 0.28
N ALA A 87 -11.46 -14.38 1.26
CA ALA A 87 -11.63 -15.80 1.58
C ALA A 87 -13.08 -16.12 1.98
N GLU A 88 -13.70 -15.33 2.87
CA GLU A 88 -15.08 -15.51 3.31
C GLU A 88 -16.11 -15.44 2.17
N ARG A 89 -15.81 -14.69 1.09
CA ARG A 89 -16.67 -14.66 -0.11
C ARG A 89 -16.58 -15.91 -0.95
N ILE A 90 -15.43 -16.59 -0.91
CA ILE A 90 -15.20 -17.82 -1.67
C ILE A 90 -15.69 -19.05 -0.90
N VAL A 91 -15.37 -19.14 0.40
CA VAL A 91 -15.65 -20.35 1.21
C VAL A 91 -16.82 -20.19 2.19
N GLY A 92 -17.41 -19.00 2.29
CA GLY A 92 -18.40 -18.64 3.30
C GLY A 92 -17.76 -18.06 4.58
N PRO A 93 -18.56 -17.45 5.46
CA PRO A 93 -18.06 -16.83 6.69
C PRO A 93 -17.52 -17.88 7.66
N VAL A 94 -16.38 -17.56 8.29
CA VAL A 94 -15.84 -18.37 9.39
C VAL A 94 -16.73 -18.14 10.62
N LYS A 95 -17.29 -19.22 11.17
CA LYS A 95 -18.07 -19.17 12.42
C LYS A 95 -17.17 -18.97 13.64
#